data_AF-A0A7V7TEZ3-F1
#
_entry.id   AF-A0A7V7TEZ3-F1
#
_cell.length_a   1.000
_cell.length_b   1.000
_cell.length_c   1.000
_cell.angle_alpha   90.00
_cell.angle_beta   90.00
_cell.angle_gamma   90.00
#
_symmetry.space_group_name_H-M   'P 1'
#
loop_
_entity.id
_entity.type
_entity.pdbx_description
1 polymer ?
#
loop_
_entity_poly.entity_id
_entity_poly.type
_entity_poly.pdbx_seq_one_letter_code
_entity_poly.pdbx_strand_id
1 'polypeptide(L)'
;MTDMTTMNSISGVLNTTANRDSQIAFQQGLVKTFSPILSDAHIDVNQLESLIRQLPIVVGRTEQESLSLYADSLDTLLKKQEAFTGTAATETTAHWMRSLQQQALNGQIAPKEVEMGVNTTLAHQFQSWFSTLLKDKVDSSLSTDFIADFRLGSQSNQALQIQALNTSALKAAMAEISSLVNTLAVHMRTSEVRENAIPFLRNAFTNLGSVNLNELKNSDYFLTEESFRAAVADQLVASFNSIGITISTDDAKALANKIAWIPGMSKQELTDAINSLAIQLKGQFENAYGAEGVKQLKAILDLEVDRINADPNAITLPSLFSNIAIALINTQIDKFFNDLLAIQVTQTTPEQLERIKQNTEQDIRFLFEKIVAGKDIGTDFVTRHQKMMENLYKLSERLAKITAQEVDSKEVNAEHALTARDLLAVIESSIGDRFDERVLFALNERRVDRLEKRNILKGELENLTMELRIFGAIQSKIHSKQSAKEKYEPGNTSFQASDFGYDSEASFKASPEYAYLTNNKFENHKDFLTKQGVSVAADSFEGDQLASFSNSVSDQSKVKNDTVQLKTTELSDISSQYNATVEAMNKFVQKYHSILQEILRAL
;
A
#
# COMPACT_ATOMS: atom_id res chain seq x y z
N MET A 1 38.60 53.81 -62.74
CA MET A 1 38.82 52.79 -63.79
C MET A 1 37.76 51.72 -63.57
N THR A 2 36.53 51.94 -64.07
CA THR A 2 36.00 51.42 -65.36
C THR A 2 35.94 49.88 -65.34
N ASP A 3 34.79 49.20 -65.28
CA ASP A 3 33.56 49.45 -66.03
C ASP A 3 32.27 49.34 -65.22
N MET A 4 31.38 50.27 -65.54
CA MET A 4 29.99 50.38 -65.13
C MET A 4 29.17 49.99 -66.37
N THR A 5 28.67 48.75 -66.45
CA THR A 5 27.66 48.36 -67.44
C THR A 5 26.31 48.26 -66.75
N THR A 6 25.66 49.42 -66.70
CA THR A 6 24.22 49.64 -66.86
C THR A 6 23.32 48.41 -66.67
N MET A 7 22.61 48.43 -65.55
CA MET A 7 21.24 47.93 -65.43
C MET A 7 20.44 48.35 -66.67
N ASN A 8 20.27 47.44 -67.63
CA ASN A 8 19.14 47.47 -68.54
C ASN A 8 18.03 46.64 -67.91
N SER A 9 17.19 47.35 -67.18
CA SER A 9 15.79 47.02 -66.97
C SER A 9 15.14 46.60 -68.30
N ILE A 10 15.04 45.29 -68.54
CA ILE A 10 14.03 44.72 -69.41
C ILE A 10 12.84 44.35 -68.51
N SER A 11 12.19 45.39 -67.99
CA SER A 11 10.74 45.33 -67.82
C SER A 11 10.15 45.46 -69.22
N GLY A 12 10.18 44.34 -69.95
CA GLY A 12 9.74 44.22 -71.33
C GLY A 12 8.89 42.98 -71.48
N VAL A 13 7.61 43.12 -71.15
CA VAL A 13 6.45 42.44 -71.76
C VAL A 13 6.73 41.06 -72.37
N LEU A 14 6.56 39.99 -71.59
CA LEU A 14 6.07 38.70 -72.09
C LEU A 14 5.01 38.14 -71.14
N ASN A 15 3.95 38.93 -70.98
CA ASN A 15 2.63 38.43 -70.68
C ASN A 15 2.08 37.81 -71.98
N THR A 16 2.66 36.68 -72.41
CA THR A 16 2.22 35.97 -73.62
C THR A 16 1.33 34.82 -73.24
N THR A 17 0.15 34.80 -73.84
CA THR A 17 -0.83 33.71 -73.86
C THR A 17 -0.15 32.33 -73.89
N ALA A 18 0.92 32.16 -74.69
CA ALA A 18 1.71 30.93 -74.78
C ALA A 18 2.26 30.38 -73.45
N ASN A 19 2.73 31.22 -72.52
CA ASN A 19 3.28 30.75 -71.23
C ASN A 19 2.14 30.35 -70.26
N ARG A 20 1.00 31.03 -70.38
CA ARG A 20 -0.23 30.73 -69.64
C ARG A 20 -0.90 29.46 -70.18
N ASP A 21 -0.88 29.28 -71.49
CA ASP A 21 -1.40 28.10 -72.20
C ASP A 21 -0.55 26.86 -71.92
N SER A 22 0.79 26.98 -71.87
CA SER A 22 1.69 25.91 -71.44
C SER A 22 1.48 25.51 -69.97
N GLN A 23 1.22 26.48 -69.09
CA GLN A 23 0.92 26.19 -67.69
C GLN A 23 -0.45 25.51 -67.51
N ILE A 24 -1.47 25.94 -68.25
CA ILE A 24 -2.80 25.30 -68.27
C ILE A 24 -2.71 23.88 -68.84
N ALA A 25 -1.94 23.67 -69.92
CA ALA A 25 -1.72 22.35 -70.51
C ALA A 25 -1.04 21.39 -69.52
N PHE A 26 0.03 21.84 -68.84
CA PHE A 26 0.70 21.07 -67.80
C PHE A 26 -0.25 20.69 -66.65
N GLN A 27 -1.07 21.63 -66.18
CA GLN A 27 -2.06 21.37 -65.12
C GLN A 27 -3.14 20.36 -65.54
N GLN A 28 -3.62 20.43 -66.79
CA GLN A 28 -4.54 19.44 -67.35
C GLN A 28 -3.87 18.07 -67.52
N GLY A 29 -2.60 18.05 -67.92
CA GLY A 29 -1.75 16.87 -67.99
C GLY A 29 -1.61 16.18 -66.64
N LEU A 30 -1.36 16.94 -65.57
CA LEU A 30 -1.27 16.41 -64.20
C LEU A 30 -2.58 15.74 -63.77
N VAL A 31 -3.73 16.40 -63.95
CA VAL A 31 -5.04 15.81 -63.61
C VAL A 31 -5.25 14.51 -64.37
N LYS A 32 -4.99 14.49 -65.68
CA LYS A 32 -5.14 13.30 -66.50
C LYS A 32 -4.22 12.15 -66.06
N THR A 33 -2.97 12.46 -65.71
CA THR A 33 -1.97 11.48 -65.26
C THR A 33 -2.28 10.93 -63.87
N PHE A 34 -2.80 11.77 -62.95
CA PHE A 34 -3.10 11.35 -61.58
C PHE A 34 -4.41 10.58 -61.47
N SER A 35 -5.40 10.87 -62.32
CA SER A 35 -6.71 10.20 -62.28
C SER A 35 -6.69 8.67 -62.17
N PRO A 36 -5.95 7.92 -63.01
CA PRO A 36 -5.91 6.46 -62.89
C PRO A 36 -5.25 6.01 -61.57
N ILE A 37 -4.14 6.65 -61.17
CA ILE A 37 -3.40 6.30 -59.94
C ILE A 37 -4.26 6.52 -58.69
N LEU A 38 -4.97 7.64 -58.63
CA LEU A 38 -5.87 7.96 -57.51
C LEU A 38 -7.09 7.04 -57.50
N SER A 39 -7.64 6.70 -58.67
CA SER A 39 -8.78 5.77 -58.77
C SER A 39 -8.43 4.37 -58.29
N ASP A 40 -7.24 3.86 -58.64
CA ASP A 40 -6.75 2.57 -58.17
C ASP A 40 -6.59 2.54 -56.63
N ALA A 41 -6.20 3.68 -56.05
CA ALA A 41 -6.15 3.89 -54.60
C ALA A 41 -7.51 4.25 -53.96
N HIS A 42 -8.61 4.18 -54.71
CA HIS A 42 -9.97 4.51 -54.28
C HIS A 42 -10.14 5.97 -53.76
N ILE A 43 -9.35 6.90 -54.29
CA ILE A 43 -9.41 8.33 -53.96
C ILE A 43 -10.21 9.05 -55.06
N ASP A 44 -11.25 9.80 -54.66
CA ASP A 44 -11.97 10.68 -55.57
C ASP A 44 -11.08 11.87 -55.99
N VAL A 45 -10.70 11.87 -57.27
CA VAL A 45 -9.84 12.90 -57.89
C VAL A 45 -10.38 14.31 -57.66
N ASN A 46 -11.71 14.48 -57.63
CA ASN A 46 -12.34 15.79 -57.45
C ASN A 46 -11.99 16.42 -56.10
N GLN A 47 -11.69 15.61 -55.08
CA GLN A 47 -11.28 16.10 -53.76
C GLN A 47 -9.88 16.73 -53.77
N LEU A 48 -9.03 16.32 -54.71
CA LEU A 48 -7.63 16.76 -54.82
C LEU A 48 -7.38 17.65 -56.04
N GLU A 49 -8.33 17.78 -56.96
CA GLU A 49 -8.14 18.48 -58.24
C GLU A 49 -7.57 19.89 -58.08
N SER A 50 -8.08 20.66 -57.10
CA SER A 50 -7.57 22.00 -56.80
C SER A 50 -6.09 21.99 -56.40
N LEU A 51 -5.66 21.00 -55.61
CA LEU A 51 -4.27 20.83 -55.20
C LEU A 51 -3.38 20.35 -56.36
N ILE A 52 -3.90 19.44 -57.19
CA ILE A 52 -3.20 18.93 -58.38
C ILE A 52 -2.88 20.08 -59.35
N ARG A 53 -3.87 20.95 -59.61
CA ARG A 53 -3.71 22.12 -60.50
C ARG A 53 -2.74 23.17 -59.97
N GLN A 54 -2.42 23.14 -58.69
CA GLN A 54 -1.51 24.08 -58.05
C GLN A 54 -0.07 23.55 -57.94
N LEU A 55 0.21 22.34 -58.41
CA LEU A 55 1.56 21.79 -58.36
C LEU A 55 2.54 22.58 -59.25
N PRO A 56 3.77 22.83 -58.76
CA PRO A 56 4.77 23.63 -59.47
C PRO A 56 5.38 22.87 -60.66
N ILE A 57 5.91 23.62 -61.62
CA ILE A 57 6.66 23.05 -62.76
C ILE A 57 8.03 22.58 -62.28
N VAL A 58 8.51 21.43 -62.78
CA VAL A 58 9.82 20.90 -62.39
C VAL A 58 10.94 21.58 -63.19
N VAL A 59 11.92 22.15 -62.50
CA VAL A 59 13.04 22.87 -63.10
C VAL A 59 13.90 21.92 -63.95
N GLY A 60 14.21 22.34 -65.18
CA GLY A 60 15.16 21.64 -66.05
C GLY A 60 14.65 20.32 -66.64
N ARG A 61 13.33 20.07 -66.59
CA ARG A 61 12.66 18.89 -67.14
C ARG A 61 11.67 19.31 -68.22
N THR A 62 11.43 18.44 -69.19
CA THR A 62 10.30 18.59 -70.13
C THR A 62 8.96 18.36 -69.42
N GLU A 63 7.87 18.74 -70.07
CA GLU A 63 6.51 18.50 -69.55
C GLU A 63 6.28 17.00 -69.28
N GLN A 64 6.62 16.14 -70.25
CA GLN A 64 6.46 14.69 -70.14
C GLN A 64 7.29 14.10 -68.99
N GLU A 65 8.55 14.53 -68.84
CA GLU A 65 9.41 14.07 -67.74
C GLU A 65 8.91 14.56 -66.37
N SER A 66 8.35 15.77 -66.31
CA SER A 66 7.75 16.31 -65.09
C SER A 66 6.50 15.51 -64.70
N LEU A 67 5.62 15.22 -65.66
CA LEU A 67 4.43 14.41 -65.45
C LEU A 67 4.79 12.99 -64.98
N SER A 68 5.81 12.37 -65.57
CA SER A 68 6.29 11.05 -65.15
C SER A 68 6.84 11.08 -63.72
N LEU A 69 7.67 12.06 -63.39
CA LEU A 69 8.24 12.19 -62.05
C LEU A 69 7.16 12.33 -60.97
N TYR A 70 6.14 13.15 -61.23
CA TYR A 70 5.00 13.32 -60.35
C TYR A 70 4.15 12.05 -60.23
N ALA A 71 3.94 11.33 -61.34
CA ALA A 71 3.20 10.07 -61.35
C ALA A 71 3.92 8.99 -60.53
N ASP A 72 5.22 8.79 -60.78
CA ASP A 72 6.05 7.80 -60.08
C ASP A 72 6.15 8.12 -58.57
N SER A 73 6.23 9.42 -58.24
CA SER A 73 6.24 9.89 -56.85
C SER A 73 4.91 9.63 -56.15
N LEU A 74 3.79 9.89 -56.82
CA LEU A 74 2.45 9.64 -56.28
C LEU A 74 2.19 8.14 -56.09
N ASP A 75 2.52 7.30 -57.08
CA ASP A 75 2.40 5.85 -56.99
C ASP A 75 3.26 5.29 -55.84
N THR A 76 4.51 5.77 -55.71
CA THR A 76 5.39 5.40 -54.60
C THR A 76 4.83 5.83 -53.25
N LEU A 77 4.28 7.05 -53.16
CA LEU A 77 3.65 7.57 -51.95
C LEU A 77 2.51 6.67 -51.51
N LEU A 78 1.56 6.38 -52.41
CA LEU A 78 0.37 5.58 -52.12
C LEU A 78 0.73 4.15 -51.71
N LYS A 79 1.65 3.50 -52.44
CA LYS A 79 2.10 2.14 -52.10
C LYS A 79 2.74 2.07 -50.71
N LYS A 80 3.56 3.06 -50.34
CA LYS A 80 4.19 3.09 -49.01
C LYS A 80 3.21 3.53 -47.91
N GLN A 81 2.25 4.40 -48.24
CA GLN A 81 1.20 4.88 -47.33
C GLN A 81 0.35 3.73 -46.78
N GLU A 82 0.14 2.66 -47.55
CA GLU A 82 -0.58 1.45 -47.11
C GLU A 82 0.04 0.76 -45.88
N ALA A 83 1.30 1.05 -45.55
CA ALA A 83 1.94 0.53 -44.34
C ALA A 83 1.32 1.11 -43.05
N PHE A 84 0.67 2.27 -43.11
CA PHE A 84 0.13 3.00 -41.96
C PHE A 84 -1.38 2.77 -41.82
N THR A 85 -1.76 1.78 -41.00
CA THR A 85 -3.16 1.42 -40.77
C THR A 85 -3.95 2.57 -40.15
N GLY A 86 -5.22 2.72 -40.55
CA GLY A 86 -6.11 3.75 -40.01
C GLY A 86 -5.82 5.18 -40.47
N THR A 87 -4.93 5.38 -41.44
CA THR A 87 -4.65 6.69 -42.05
C THR A 87 -5.32 6.81 -43.43
N ALA A 88 -5.87 7.99 -43.75
CA ALA A 88 -6.50 8.22 -45.03
C ALA A 88 -5.46 8.53 -46.12
N ALA A 89 -5.46 7.75 -47.20
CA ALA A 89 -4.60 7.97 -48.36
C ALA A 89 -4.82 9.35 -49.00
N THR A 90 -6.08 9.82 -49.02
CA THR A 90 -6.46 11.16 -49.49
C THR A 90 -5.77 12.27 -48.70
N GLU A 91 -5.74 12.19 -47.37
CA GLU A 91 -5.13 13.21 -46.51
C GLU A 91 -3.61 13.25 -46.69
N THR A 92 -2.99 12.06 -46.76
CA THR A 92 -1.54 11.91 -47.02
C THR A 92 -1.16 12.52 -48.37
N THR A 93 -1.95 12.23 -49.40
CA THR A 93 -1.75 12.77 -50.75
C THR A 93 -1.91 14.29 -50.78
N ALA A 94 -2.95 14.81 -50.11
CA ALA A 94 -3.16 16.25 -49.98
C ALA A 94 -2.00 16.94 -49.24
N HIS A 95 -1.47 16.31 -48.18
CA HIS A 95 -0.32 16.83 -47.43
C HIS A 95 0.94 16.90 -48.30
N TRP A 96 1.23 15.84 -49.07
CA TRP A 96 2.34 15.84 -50.02
C TRP A 96 2.23 16.99 -51.03
N MET A 97 1.06 17.14 -51.68
CA MET A 97 0.85 18.20 -52.67
C MET A 97 1.03 19.60 -52.06
N ARG A 98 0.49 19.84 -50.87
CA ARG A 98 0.66 21.13 -50.17
C ARG A 98 2.13 21.39 -49.79
N SER A 99 2.85 20.36 -49.36
CA SER A 99 4.27 20.47 -49.03
C SER A 99 5.09 20.90 -50.24
N LEU A 100 4.87 20.28 -51.41
CA LEU A 100 5.54 20.66 -52.66
C LEU A 100 5.19 22.09 -53.09
N GLN A 101 3.94 22.52 -52.91
CA GLN A 101 3.53 23.91 -53.20
C GLN A 101 4.28 24.92 -52.32
N GLN A 102 4.49 24.60 -51.03
CA GLN A 102 5.21 25.46 -50.09
C GLN A 102 6.71 25.52 -50.36
N GLN A 103 7.30 24.44 -50.89
CA GLN A 103 8.71 24.37 -51.26
C GLN A 103 9.02 25.03 -52.61
N ALA A 104 7.99 25.33 -53.41
CA ALA A 104 8.16 25.94 -54.71
C ALA A 104 8.70 27.38 -54.61
N LEU A 105 9.76 27.68 -55.36
CA LEU A 105 10.28 29.04 -55.51
C LEU A 105 9.85 29.56 -56.88
N ASN A 106 9.11 30.68 -56.90
CA ASN A 106 8.57 31.28 -58.13
C ASN A 106 7.74 30.30 -58.99
N GLY A 107 6.99 29.39 -58.36
CA GLY A 107 6.15 28.40 -59.05
C GLY A 107 6.92 27.24 -59.68
N GLN A 108 8.21 27.09 -59.35
CA GLN A 108 9.06 25.99 -59.82
C GLN A 108 9.63 25.18 -58.66
N ILE A 109 9.92 23.90 -58.91
CA ILE A 109 10.48 22.98 -57.92
C ILE A 109 11.62 22.16 -58.52
N ALA A 110 12.65 21.85 -57.72
CA ALA A 110 13.73 20.97 -58.17
C ALA A 110 13.25 19.50 -58.21
N PRO A 111 13.71 18.67 -59.17
CA PRO A 111 13.31 17.25 -59.24
C PRO A 111 13.52 16.49 -57.92
N LYS A 112 14.65 16.75 -57.25
CA LYS A 112 15.01 16.10 -55.99
C LYS A 112 14.06 16.46 -54.83
N GLU A 113 13.47 17.66 -54.84
CA GLU A 113 12.48 18.09 -53.84
C GLU A 113 11.17 17.32 -54.02
N VAL A 114 10.77 17.00 -55.26
CA VAL A 114 9.59 16.15 -55.52
C VAL A 114 9.78 14.75 -54.96
N GLU A 115 10.94 14.13 -55.23
CA GLU A 115 11.31 12.80 -54.72
C GLU A 115 11.44 12.79 -53.18
N MET A 116 12.09 13.80 -52.61
CA MET A 116 12.27 13.92 -51.15
C MET A 116 10.94 14.26 -50.45
N GLY A 117 10.05 14.97 -51.12
CA GLY A 117 8.73 15.33 -50.61
C GLY A 117 7.86 14.12 -50.28
N VAL A 118 7.98 13.03 -51.05
CA VAL A 118 7.32 11.74 -50.75
C VAL A 118 7.78 11.22 -49.39
N ASN A 119 9.10 11.07 -49.21
CA ASN A 119 9.65 10.48 -48.00
C ASN A 119 9.47 11.39 -46.77
N THR A 120 9.53 12.71 -46.96
CA THR A 120 9.23 13.70 -45.91
C THR A 120 7.77 13.61 -45.47
N THR A 121 6.84 13.46 -46.43
CA THR A 121 5.42 13.26 -46.12
C THR A 121 5.20 11.97 -45.34
N LEU A 122 5.79 10.86 -45.78
CA LEU A 122 5.68 9.58 -45.08
C LEU A 122 6.33 9.62 -43.69
N ALA A 123 7.39 10.39 -43.48
CA ALA A 123 7.98 10.60 -42.15
C ALA A 123 7.03 11.34 -41.20
N HIS A 124 6.39 12.42 -41.67
CA HIS A 124 5.35 13.11 -40.89
C HIS A 124 4.15 12.20 -40.60
N GLN A 125 3.74 11.39 -41.58
CA GLN A 125 2.67 10.42 -41.40
C GLN A 125 3.05 9.36 -40.36
N PHE A 126 4.28 8.84 -40.39
CA PHE A 126 4.79 7.91 -39.39
C PHE A 126 4.70 8.51 -37.97
N GLN A 127 5.17 9.74 -37.80
CA GLN A 127 5.14 10.42 -36.50
C GLN A 127 3.71 10.57 -35.97
N SER A 128 2.80 11.06 -36.81
CA SER A 128 1.39 11.25 -36.47
C SER A 128 0.69 9.92 -36.17
N TRP A 129 0.94 8.90 -37.02
CA TRP A 129 0.38 7.56 -36.87
C TRP A 129 0.84 6.91 -35.57
N PHE A 130 2.14 6.91 -35.26
CA PHE A 130 2.66 6.27 -34.06
C PHE A 130 2.22 7.03 -32.79
N SER A 131 2.20 8.37 -32.82
CA SER A 131 1.67 9.18 -31.72
C SER A 131 0.21 8.85 -31.42
N THR A 132 -0.63 8.81 -32.47
CA THR A 132 -2.06 8.48 -32.36
C THR A 132 -2.23 7.06 -31.82
N LEU A 133 -1.45 6.11 -32.34
CA LEU A 133 -1.52 4.72 -31.91
C LEU A 133 -1.24 4.57 -30.41
N LEU A 134 -0.20 5.23 -29.88
CA LEU A 134 0.12 5.20 -28.46
C LEU A 134 -0.95 5.88 -27.60
N LYS A 135 -1.38 7.09 -27.96
CA LYS A 135 -2.34 7.87 -27.17
C LYS A 135 -3.73 7.26 -27.14
N ASP A 136 -4.20 6.72 -28.26
CA ASP A 136 -5.55 6.18 -28.37
C ASP A 136 -5.65 4.75 -27.84
N LYS A 137 -4.61 3.93 -28.00
CA LYS A 137 -4.63 2.51 -27.61
C LYS A 137 -4.12 2.26 -26.20
N VAL A 138 -3.12 3.02 -25.75
CA VAL A 138 -2.46 2.78 -24.46
C VAL A 138 -2.98 3.78 -23.43
N ASP A 139 -2.55 5.03 -23.53
CA ASP A 139 -3.00 6.11 -22.64
C ASP A 139 -2.64 7.49 -23.25
N SER A 140 -3.57 8.45 -23.15
CA SER A 140 -3.42 9.76 -23.78
C SER A 140 -2.38 10.66 -23.11
N SER A 141 -1.93 10.31 -21.90
CA SER A 141 -0.95 11.08 -21.13
C SER A 141 0.51 10.74 -21.44
N LEU A 142 0.77 9.77 -22.32
CA LEU A 142 2.11 9.33 -22.67
C LEU A 142 2.84 10.36 -23.55
N SER A 143 4.13 10.56 -23.29
CA SER A 143 4.97 11.37 -24.17
C SER A 143 5.17 10.68 -25.51
N THR A 144 5.13 11.46 -26.58
CA THR A 144 5.35 11.03 -27.96
C THR A 144 6.56 11.73 -28.59
N ASP A 145 7.34 12.47 -27.79
CA ASP A 145 8.42 13.32 -28.30
C ASP A 145 9.54 12.49 -28.93
N PHE A 146 9.84 11.32 -28.36
CA PHE A 146 10.85 10.39 -28.88
C PHE A 146 10.55 9.89 -30.31
N ILE A 147 9.29 9.98 -30.76
CA ILE A 147 8.86 9.47 -32.06
C ILE A 147 9.53 10.24 -33.20
N ALA A 148 9.83 11.53 -33.03
CA ALA A 148 10.52 12.34 -34.03
C ALA A 148 11.94 11.82 -34.32
N ASP A 149 12.60 11.23 -33.30
CA ASP A 149 13.95 10.69 -33.37
C ASP A 149 13.99 9.16 -33.45
N PHE A 150 12.82 8.51 -33.54
CA PHE A 150 12.72 7.05 -33.64
C PHE A 150 13.30 6.57 -34.96
N ARG A 151 14.19 5.58 -34.88
CA ARG A 151 14.96 5.07 -36.01
C ARG A 151 14.29 3.86 -36.64
N LEU A 152 13.93 3.99 -37.91
CA LEU A 152 13.49 2.93 -38.82
C LEU A 152 14.66 2.30 -39.59
N GLY A 153 15.84 2.95 -39.57
CA GLY A 153 17.04 2.48 -40.24
C GLY A 153 18.28 3.28 -39.83
N SER A 154 19.39 3.10 -40.55
CA SER A 154 20.70 3.70 -40.23
C SER A 154 20.94 5.09 -40.82
N GLN A 155 20.00 5.61 -41.62
CA GLN A 155 20.16 6.92 -42.26
C GLN A 155 19.97 8.07 -41.27
N SER A 156 20.49 9.25 -41.60
CA SER A 156 20.59 10.39 -40.68
C SER A 156 19.27 11.05 -40.27
N ASN A 157 18.18 10.82 -41.02
CA ASN A 157 16.85 11.31 -40.69
C ASN A 157 15.77 10.33 -41.17
N GLN A 158 14.55 10.44 -40.62
CA GLN A 158 13.45 9.52 -40.89
C GLN A 158 13.04 9.47 -42.37
N ALA A 159 13.07 10.59 -43.09
CA ALA A 159 12.75 10.60 -44.51
C ALA A 159 13.73 9.72 -45.31
N LEU A 160 15.05 9.86 -45.07
CA LEU A 160 16.06 9.02 -45.70
C LEU A 160 15.94 7.54 -45.28
N GLN A 161 15.57 7.28 -44.02
CA GLN A 161 15.33 5.92 -43.54
C GLN A 161 14.14 5.28 -44.27
N ILE A 162 13.02 5.99 -44.42
CA ILE A 162 11.85 5.53 -45.17
C ILE A 162 12.18 5.35 -46.65
N GLN A 163 13.01 6.22 -47.23
CA GLN A 163 13.47 6.08 -48.61
C GLN A 163 14.20 4.75 -48.82
N ALA A 164 15.09 4.38 -47.90
CA ALA A 164 15.89 3.15 -47.96
C ALA A 164 15.05 1.87 -47.78
N LEU A 165 13.86 1.96 -47.19
CA LEU A 165 12.94 0.84 -47.02
C LEU A 165 12.06 0.67 -48.28
N ASN A 166 11.98 -0.55 -48.79
CA ASN A 166 10.96 -0.91 -49.78
C ASN A 166 9.58 -1.07 -49.11
N THR A 167 8.52 -1.15 -49.91
CA THR A 167 7.13 -1.22 -49.41
C THR A 167 6.91 -2.37 -48.44
N SER A 168 7.43 -3.57 -48.74
CA SER A 168 7.29 -4.74 -47.87
C SER A 168 8.02 -4.58 -46.53
N ALA A 169 9.24 -4.03 -46.55
CA ALA A 169 10.04 -3.78 -45.36
C ALA A 169 9.41 -2.70 -44.47
N LEU A 170 8.87 -1.62 -45.07
CA LEU A 170 8.14 -0.60 -44.32
C LEU A 170 6.90 -1.17 -43.66
N LYS A 171 6.11 -1.97 -44.39
CA LYS A 171 4.92 -2.63 -43.85
C LYS A 171 5.24 -3.58 -42.70
N ALA A 172 6.33 -4.34 -42.80
CA ALA A 172 6.80 -5.20 -41.71
C ALA A 172 7.19 -4.36 -40.47
N ALA A 173 7.95 -3.28 -40.64
CA ALA A 173 8.34 -2.41 -39.54
C ALA A 173 7.13 -1.79 -38.81
N MET A 174 6.13 -1.28 -39.55
CA MET A 174 4.90 -0.73 -38.96
C MET A 174 4.07 -1.81 -38.26
N ALA A 175 4.03 -3.03 -38.79
CA ALA A 175 3.34 -4.15 -38.15
C ALA A 175 3.99 -4.52 -36.81
N GLU A 176 5.32 -4.52 -36.73
CA GLU A 176 6.02 -4.79 -35.47
C GLU A 176 5.79 -3.71 -34.41
N ILE A 177 5.82 -2.42 -34.80
CA ILE A 177 5.48 -1.31 -33.90
C ILE A 177 4.03 -1.45 -33.43
N SER A 178 3.11 -1.77 -34.34
CA SER A 178 1.70 -2.00 -33.99
C SER A 178 1.53 -3.15 -33.01
N SER A 179 2.28 -4.24 -33.21
CA SER A 179 2.27 -5.40 -32.33
C SER A 179 2.69 -5.01 -30.91
N LEU A 180 3.80 -4.27 -30.77
CA LEU A 180 4.26 -3.77 -29.47
C LEU A 180 3.18 -2.92 -28.77
N VAL A 181 2.59 -1.96 -29.49
CA VAL A 181 1.56 -1.08 -28.93
C VAL A 181 0.29 -1.85 -28.56
N ASN A 182 -0.10 -2.86 -29.35
CA ASN A 182 -1.22 -3.72 -29.03
C ASN A 182 -0.96 -4.57 -27.78
N THR A 183 0.25 -5.11 -27.61
CA THR A 183 0.62 -5.85 -26.40
C THR A 183 0.53 -4.96 -25.15
N LEU A 184 0.98 -3.71 -25.25
CA LEU A 184 0.78 -2.70 -24.20
C LEU A 184 -0.70 -2.46 -23.94
N ALA A 185 -1.47 -2.15 -24.97
CA ALA A 185 -2.89 -1.84 -24.86
C ALA A 185 -3.71 -2.98 -24.23
N VAL A 186 -3.39 -4.25 -24.54
CA VAL A 186 -4.07 -5.43 -23.97
C VAL A 186 -3.85 -5.51 -22.46
N HIS A 187 -2.62 -5.30 -21.99
CA HIS A 187 -2.29 -5.35 -20.56
C HIS A 187 -2.84 -4.14 -19.80
N MET A 188 -2.96 -2.99 -20.45
CA MET A 188 -3.50 -1.75 -19.87
C MET A 188 -5.04 -1.69 -19.80
N ARG A 189 -5.75 -2.81 -20.09
CA ARG A 189 -7.22 -2.87 -20.07
C ARG A 189 -7.81 -2.93 -18.66
N THR A 190 -7.09 -3.53 -17.70
CA THR A 190 -7.55 -3.59 -16.31
C THR A 190 -7.12 -2.31 -15.59
N SER A 191 -8.03 -1.72 -14.80
CA SER A 191 -7.75 -0.49 -14.06
C SER A 191 -6.55 -0.66 -13.12
N GLU A 192 -6.45 -1.81 -12.46
CA GLU A 192 -5.37 -2.13 -11.52
C GLU A 192 -3.99 -2.17 -12.19
N VAL A 193 -3.85 -2.83 -13.34
CA VAL A 193 -2.57 -2.85 -14.07
C VAL A 193 -2.28 -1.47 -14.64
N ARG A 194 -3.29 -0.78 -15.17
CA ARG A 194 -3.16 0.57 -15.73
C ARG A 194 -2.64 1.57 -14.69
N GLU A 195 -3.23 1.63 -13.50
CA GLU A 195 -2.84 2.57 -12.45
C GLU A 195 -1.40 2.37 -12.00
N ASN A 196 -0.94 1.12 -11.92
CA ASN A 196 0.42 0.79 -11.56
C ASN A 196 1.43 1.04 -12.69
N ALA A 197 1.04 0.80 -13.95
CA ALA A 197 1.94 0.88 -15.10
C ALA A 197 2.09 2.29 -15.70
N ILE A 198 1.08 3.16 -15.60
CA ILE A 198 1.12 4.52 -16.17
C ILE A 198 2.36 5.31 -15.71
N PRO A 199 2.71 5.37 -14.41
CA PRO A 199 3.89 6.09 -13.94
C PRO A 199 5.18 5.60 -14.60
N PHE A 200 5.35 4.28 -14.70
CA PHE A 200 6.52 3.66 -15.35
C PHE A 200 6.55 3.96 -16.85
N LEU A 201 5.43 3.82 -17.55
CA LEU A 201 5.35 4.13 -18.99
C LEU A 201 5.64 5.61 -19.28
N ARG A 202 5.14 6.53 -18.45
CA ARG A 202 5.46 7.96 -18.58
C ARG A 202 6.95 8.18 -18.38
N ASN A 203 7.54 7.61 -17.33
CA ASN A 203 8.96 7.72 -17.06
C ASN A 203 9.80 7.16 -18.22
N ALA A 204 9.47 5.96 -18.70
CA ALA A 204 10.18 5.32 -19.80
C ALA A 204 10.11 6.16 -21.08
N PHE A 205 8.91 6.54 -21.55
CA PHE A 205 8.73 7.25 -22.82
C PHE A 205 9.22 8.70 -22.79
N THR A 206 9.17 9.38 -21.64
CA THR A 206 9.76 10.73 -21.51
C THR A 206 11.28 10.71 -21.61
N ASN A 207 11.93 9.62 -21.19
CA ASN A 207 13.39 9.49 -21.20
C ASN A 207 13.94 8.73 -22.41
N LEU A 208 13.09 8.33 -23.36
CA LEU A 208 13.55 7.73 -24.61
C LEU A 208 14.23 8.79 -25.49
N GLY A 209 15.51 8.56 -25.79
CA GLY A 209 16.22 9.29 -26.84
C GLY A 209 15.98 8.67 -28.23
N SER A 210 16.96 8.81 -29.12
CA SER A 210 16.91 8.18 -30.45
C SER A 210 17.06 6.66 -30.35
N VAL A 211 15.95 5.93 -30.52
CA VAL A 211 15.89 4.46 -30.40
C VAL A 211 15.27 3.83 -31.64
N ASN A 212 15.64 2.60 -31.95
CA ASN A 212 14.89 1.73 -32.85
C ASN A 212 14.13 0.64 -32.06
N LEU A 213 13.27 -0.10 -32.75
CA LEU A 213 12.44 -1.13 -32.12
C LEU A 213 13.26 -2.26 -31.46
N ASN A 214 14.38 -2.67 -32.06
CA ASN A 214 15.23 -3.72 -31.52
C ASN A 214 15.95 -3.25 -30.26
N GLU A 215 16.44 -2.01 -30.25
CA GLU A 215 17.05 -1.40 -29.06
C GLU A 215 16.01 -1.23 -27.96
N LEU A 216 14.79 -0.81 -28.29
CA LEU A 216 13.70 -0.69 -27.31
C LEU A 216 13.33 -2.05 -26.71
N LYS A 217 13.22 -3.11 -27.54
CA LYS A 217 12.89 -4.47 -27.11
C LYS A 217 13.96 -5.09 -26.19
N ASN A 218 15.22 -4.69 -26.36
CA ASN A 218 16.37 -5.18 -25.61
C ASN A 218 16.89 -4.15 -24.59
N SER A 219 16.09 -3.13 -24.27
CA SER A 219 16.49 -2.04 -23.39
C SER A 219 16.34 -2.43 -21.92
N ASP A 220 17.29 -2.02 -21.08
CA ASP A 220 17.14 -2.07 -19.63
C ASP A 220 16.18 -0.97 -19.12
N TYR A 221 15.83 0.02 -19.93
CA TYR A 221 14.91 1.11 -19.56
C TYR A 221 13.44 0.80 -19.84
N PHE A 222 13.15 -0.25 -20.61
CA PHE A 222 11.80 -0.66 -20.96
C PHE A 222 11.75 -2.17 -21.13
N LEU A 223 11.34 -2.88 -20.09
CA LEU A 223 11.20 -4.32 -20.16
C LEU A 223 9.93 -4.69 -20.92
N THR A 224 10.08 -5.27 -22.10
CA THR A 224 9.02 -6.01 -22.78
C THR A 224 8.57 -7.20 -21.95
N GLU A 225 7.40 -7.77 -22.21
CA GLU A 225 6.90 -8.92 -21.46
C GLU A 225 7.93 -10.07 -21.34
N GLU A 226 8.59 -10.44 -22.45
CA GLU A 226 9.58 -11.52 -22.47
C GLU A 226 10.83 -11.16 -21.64
N SER A 227 11.39 -9.97 -21.86
CA SER A 227 12.57 -9.50 -21.10
C SER A 227 12.26 -9.25 -19.63
N PHE A 228 11.03 -8.86 -19.29
CA PHE A 228 10.54 -8.72 -17.92
C PHE A 228 10.54 -10.07 -17.21
N ARG A 229 9.98 -11.12 -17.84
CA ARG A 229 9.98 -12.47 -17.26
C ARG A 229 11.40 -13.00 -17.03
N ALA A 230 12.28 -12.80 -18.00
CA ALA A 230 13.69 -13.17 -17.84
C ALA A 230 14.35 -12.41 -16.68
N ALA A 231 14.17 -11.08 -16.63
CA ALA A 231 14.73 -10.23 -15.59
C ALA A 231 14.16 -10.55 -14.20
N VAL A 232 12.87 -10.86 -14.08
CA VAL A 232 12.24 -11.30 -12.82
C VAL A 232 12.87 -12.61 -12.35
N ALA A 233 13.01 -13.61 -13.22
CA ALA A 233 13.60 -14.89 -12.84
C ALA A 233 15.05 -14.71 -12.33
N ASP A 234 15.88 -13.99 -13.07
CA ASP A 234 17.27 -13.71 -12.69
C ASP A 234 17.36 -12.91 -11.38
N GLN A 235 16.51 -11.88 -11.24
CA GLN A 235 16.51 -11.03 -10.07
C GLN A 235 15.94 -11.73 -8.83
N LEU A 236 14.96 -12.63 -8.96
CA LEU A 236 14.50 -13.47 -7.84
C LEU A 236 15.66 -14.32 -7.32
N VAL A 237 16.39 -15.01 -8.21
CA VAL A 237 17.58 -15.79 -7.83
C VAL A 237 18.61 -14.92 -7.11
N ALA A 238 18.96 -13.77 -7.69
CA ALA A 238 19.96 -12.87 -7.12
C ALA A 238 19.54 -12.32 -5.75
N SER A 239 18.30 -11.83 -5.64
CA SER A 239 17.79 -11.18 -4.42
C SER A 239 17.62 -12.18 -3.28
N PHE A 240 17.05 -13.36 -3.55
CA PHE A 240 16.94 -14.41 -2.54
C PHE A 240 18.32 -14.92 -2.10
N ASN A 241 19.27 -15.11 -3.02
CA ASN A 241 20.64 -15.50 -2.64
C ASN A 241 21.30 -14.44 -1.75
N SER A 242 21.07 -13.15 -2.01
CA SER A 242 21.60 -12.05 -1.19
C SER A 242 21.10 -12.06 0.25
N ILE A 243 19.90 -12.63 0.48
CA ILE A 243 19.32 -12.83 1.82
C ILE A 243 19.56 -14.23 2.39
N GLY A 244 20.45 -15.03 1.78
CA GLY A 244 20.82 -16.35 2.27
C GLY A 244 19.88 -17.48 1.87
N ILE A 245 19.02 -17.27 0.87
CA ILE A 245 18.04 -18.24 0.39
C ILE A 245 18.35 -18.67 -1.04
N THR A 246 18.51 -19.97 -1.25
CA THR A 246 18.67 -20.52 -2.61
C THR A 246 17.31 -20.91 -3.18
N ILE A 247 16.92 -20.25 -4.28
CA ILE A 247 15.81 -20.66 -5.15
C ILE A 247 16.39 -21.31 -6.42
N SER A 248 15.78 -22.39 -6.89
CA SER A 248 16.23 -23.03 -8.13
C SER A 248 15.91 -22.14 -9.33
N THR A 249 16.72 -22.24 -10.39
CA THR A 249 16.46 -21.50 -11.63
C THR A 249 15.11 -21.88 -12.25
N ASP A 250 14.67 -23.13 -12.08
CA ASP A 250 13.40 -23.62 -12.63
C ASP A 250 12.21 -23.05 -11.85
N ASP A 251 12.28 -23.00 -10.52
CA ASP A 251 11.25 -22.37 -9.69
C ASP A 251 11.16 -20.87 -9.96
N ALA A 252 12.31 -20.19 -10.06
CA ALA A 252 12.35 -18.75 -10.36
C ALA A 252 11.71 -18.44 -11.73
N LYS A 253 11.96 -19.28 -12.75
CA LYS A 253 11.31 -19.17 -14.06
C LYS A 253 9.81 -19.46 -13.99
N ALA A 254 9.40 -20.48 -13.22
CA ALA A 254 7.99 -20.82 -13.05
C ALA A 254 7.23 -19.66 -12.39
N LEU A 255 7.78 -19.06 -11.33
CA LEU A 255 7.24 -17.86 -10.69
C LEU A 255 7.20 -16.68 -11.65
N ALA A 256 8.28 -16.39 -12.38
CA ALA A 256 8.32 -15.29 -13.34
C ALA A 256 7.27 -15.42 -14.46
N ASN A 257 6.95 -16.65 -14.87
CA ASN A 257 5.88 -16.92 -15.84
C ASN A 257 4.47 -16.69 -15.27
N LYS A 258 4.31 -16.75 -13.94
CA LYS A 258 3.04 -16.48 -13.25
C LYS A 258 2.86 -15.01 -12.87
N ILE A 259 3.95 -14.28 -12.70
CA ILE A 259 3.91 -12.85 -12.39
C ILE A 259 3.40 -12.07 -13.61
N ALA A 260 2.36 -11.27 -13.39
CA ALA A 260 1.81 -10.36 -14.38
C ALA A 260 2.84 -9.29 -14.75
N TRP A 261 2.99 -9.05 -16.05
CA TRP A 261 3.89 -8.02 -16.55
C TRP A 261 3.42 -6.63 -16.10
N ILE A 262 4.38 -5.79 -15.70
CA ILE A 262 4.16 -4.38 -15.35
C ILE A 262 4.75 -3.53 -16.50
N PRO A 263 3.92 -3.07 -17.46
CA PRO A 263 4.40 -2.30 -18.60
C PRO A 263 5.19 -1.06 -18.19
N GLY A 264 6.30 -0.82 -18.90
CA GLY A 264 7.14 0.36 -18.71
C GLY A 264 8.18 0.26 -17.59
N MET A 265 8.11 -0.76 -16.73
CA MET A 265 9.11 -0.95 -15.68
C MET A 265 10.49 -1.19 -16.28
N SER A 266 11.48 -0.45 -15.80
CA SER A 266 12.89 -0.65 -16.12
C SER A 266 13.50 -1.77 -15.29
N LYS A 267 14.64 -2.30 -15.74
CA LYS A 267 15.41 -3.30 -15.01
C LYS A 267 15.88 -2.79 -13.65
N GLN A 268 16.28 -1.52 -13.56
CA GLN A 268 16.69 -0.92 -12.29
C GLN A 268 15.52 -0.83 -11.30
N GLU A 269 14.36 -0.34 -11.74
CA GLU A 269 13.15 -0.29 -10.91
C GLU A 269 12.74 -1.70 -10.44
N LEU A 270 12.84 -2.70 -11.31
CA LEU A 270 12.59 -4.10 -10.96
C LEU A 270 13.58 -4.63 -9.92
N THR A 271 14.88 -4.38 -10.13
CA THR A 271 15.95 -4.77 -9.21
C THR A 271 15.72 -4.14 -7.83
N ASP A 272 15.44 -2.84 -7.77
CA ASP A 272 15.21 -2.13 -6.52
C ASP A 272 13.96 -2.63 -5.79
N ALA A 273 12.88 -2.89 -6.54
CA ALA A 273 11.64 -3.45 -5.98
C ALA A 273 11.86 -4.83 -5.37
N ILE A 274 12.44 -5.79 -6.12
CA ILE A 274 12.64 -7.16 -5.63
C ILE A 274 13.63 -7.20 -4.47
N ASN A 275 14.74 -6.43 -4.54
CA ASN A 275 15.70 -6.33 -3.45
C ASN A 275 15.03 -5.79 -2.17
N SER A 276 14.25 -4.72 -2.31
CA SER A 276 13.54 -4.11 -1.18
C SER A 276 12.56 -5.11 -0.56
N LEU A 277 11.74 -5.77 -1.37
CA LEU A 277 10.79 -6.79 -0.90
C LEU A 277 11.49 -7.97 -0.19
N ALA A 278 12.60 -8.47 -0.75
CA ALA A 278 13.38 -9.55 -0.15
C ALA A 278 13.97 -9.14 1.22
N ILE A 279 14.49 -7.91 1.33
CA ILE A 279 15.00 -7.36 2.60
C ILE A 279 13.87 -7.27 3.64
N GLN A 280 12.68 -6.78 3.25
CA GLN A 280 11.53 -6.73 4.15
C GLN A 280 11.13 -8.13 4.65
N LEU A 281 11.13 -9.13 3.77
CA LEU A 281 10.87 -10.52 4.16
C LEU A 281 11.93 -11.04 5.13
N LYS A 282 13.21 -10.90 4.82
CA LYS A 282 14.28 -11.38 5.70
C LYS A 282 14.14 -10.78 7.10
N GLY A 283 13.98 -9.47 7.19
CA GLY A 283 13.96 -8.77 8.48
C GLY A 283 12.80 -9.19 9.39
N GLN A 284 11.59 -9.40 8.87
CA GLN A 284 10.47 -9.87 9.71
C GLN A 284 10.69 -11.29 10.26
N PHE A 285 11.31 -12.19 9.48
CA PHE A 285 11.59 -13.54 9.94
C PHE A 285 12.74 -13.57 10.95
N GLU A 286 13.73 -12.69 10.79
CA GLU A 286 14.78 -12.47 11.80
C GLU A 286 14.20 -11.91 13.10
N ASN A 287 13.25 -10.97 13.03
CA ASN A 287 12.53 -10.49 14.20
C ASN A 287 11.77 -11.62 14.92
N ALA A 288 11.17 -12.54 14.18
CA ALA A 288 10.35 -13.62 14.72
C ALA A 288 11.17 -14.79 15.31
N TYR A 289 12.28 -15.15 14.67
CA TYR A 289 13.00 -16.40 14.92
C TYR A 289 14.51 -16.23 15.17
N GLY A 290 15.03 -15.00 15.14
CA GLY A 290 16.45 -14.72 15.26
C GLY A 290 17.26 -15.45 14.19
N ALA A 291 18.26 -16.22 14.63
CA ALA A 291 19.17 -16.96 13.74
C ALA A 291 18.45 -18.01 12.86
N GLU A 292 17.29 -18.54 13.26
CA GLU A 292 16.52 -19.50 12.47
C GLU A 292 15.60 -18.83 11.43
N GLY A 293 15.56 -17.49 11.37
CA GLY A 293 14.65 -16.74 10.50
C GLY A 293 14.77 -17.10 9.02
N VAL A 294 15.99 -17.20 8.51
CA VAL A 294 16.26 -17.56 7.10
C VAL A 294 15.71 -18.95 6.75
N LYS A 295 15.83 -19.90 7.67
CA LYS A 295 15.33 -21.28 7.48
C LYS A 295 13.80 -21.32 7.48
N GLN A 296 13.15 -20.57 8.36
CA GLN A 296 11.69 -20.47 8.40
C GLN A 296 11.15 -19.75 7.16
N LEU A 297 11.81 -18.68 6.71
CA LEU A 297 11.47 -17.99 5.47
C LEU A 297 11.57 -18.93 4.26
N LYS A 298 12.63 -19.75 4.19
CA LYS A 298 12.77 -20.77 3.13
C LYS A 298 11.60 -21.75 3.12
N ALA A 299 11.22 -22.28 4.27
CA ALA A 299 10.12 -23.23 4.37
C ALA A 299 8.79 -22.64 3.89
N ILE A 300 8.48 -21.38 4.25
CA ILE A 300 7.27 -20.70 3.79
C ILE A 300 7.35 -20.33 2.30
N LEU A 301 8.52 -19.91 1.82
CA LEU A 301 8.73 -19.65 0.40
C LEU A 301 8.45 -20.91 -0.43
N ASP A 302 8.94 -22.07 -0.01
CA ASP A 302 8.73 -23.33 -0.74
C ASP A 302 7.24 -23.70 -0.84
N LEU A 303 6.51 -23.55 0.25
CA LEU A 303 5.05 -23.75 0.27
C LEU A 303 4.32 -22.77 -0.67
N GLU A 304 4.78 -21.51 -0.71
CA GLU A 304 4.20 -20.50 -1.59
C GLU A 304 4.52 -20.77 -3.07
N VAL A 305 5.73 -21.25 -3.37
CA VAL A 305 6.10 -21.69 -4.73
C VAL A 305 5.20 -22.85 -5.17
N ASP A 306 5.03 -23.87 -4.34
CA ASP A 306 4.16 -25.01 -4.65
C ASP A 306 2.70 -24.56 -4.87
N ARG A 307 2.20 -23.65 -4.03
CA ARG A 307 0.84 -23.09 -4.16
C ARG A 307 0.66 -22.33 -5.47
N ILE A 308 1.60 -21.46 -5.84
CA ILE A 308 1.55 -20.66 -7.07
C ILE A 308 1.67 -21.56 -8.31
N ASN A 309 2.50 -22.60 -8.25
CA ASN A 309 2.64 -23.54 -9.35
C ASN A 309 1.36 -24.37 -9.58
N ALA A 310 0.61 -24.67 -8.51
CA ALA A 310 -0.66 -25.37 -8.59
C ALA A 310 -1.84 -24.48 -9.05
N ASP A 311 -1.80 -23.18 -8.77
CA ASP A 311 -2.86 -22.24 -9.14
C ASP A 311 -2.75 -21.85 -10.62
N PRO A 312 -3.81 -21.99 -11.46
CA PRO A 312 -3.77 -21.56 -12.85
C PRO A 312 -3.66 -20.03 -13.01
N ASN A 313 -4.05 -19.24 -12.01
CA ASN A 313 -4.16 -17.79 -12.11
C ASN A 313 -2.80 -17.08 -12.10
N ALA A 314 -2.76 -15.92 -12.76
CA ALA A 314 -1.61 -15.02 -12.66
C ALA A 314 -1.60 -14.32 -11.29
N ILE A 315 -0.40 -13.99 -10.82
CA ILE A 315 -0.17 -13.23 -9.59
C ILE A 315 0.51 -11.90 -9.90
N THR A 316 0.57 -10.99 -8.95
CA THR A 316 1.35 -9.75 -9.07
C THR A 316 2.69 -9.93 -8.37
N LEU A 317 3.70 -9.15 -8.77
CA LEU A 317 4.99 -9.14 -8.06
C LEU A 317 4.84 -8.86 -6.56
N PRO A 318 4.09 -7.83 -6.10
CA PRO A 318 3.93 -7.61 -4.66
C PRO A 318 3.18 -8.76 -3.97
N SER A 319 2.25 -9.44 -4.64
CA SER A 319 1.44 -10.48 -3.99
C SER A 319 2.26 -11.72 -3.60
N LEU A 320 3.26 -12.11 -4.41
CA LEU A 320 4.22 -13.17 -4.05
C LEU A 320 4.84 -12.91 -2.67
N PHE A 321 5.36 -11.70 -2.46
CA PHE A 321 6.04 -11.35 -1.23
C PHE A 321 5.05 -11.06 -0.09
N SER A 322 3.94 -10.39 -0.36
CA SER A 322 2.95 -10.09 0.68
C SER A 322 2.32 -11.37 1.25
N ASN A 323 2.09 -12.41 0.45
CA ASN A 323 1.52 -13.66 0.94
C ASN A 323 2.46 -14.37 1.94
N ILE A 324 3.77 -14.32 1.69
CA ILE A 324 4.79 -14.86 2.62
C ILE A 324 4.79 -14.08 3.93
N ALA A 325 4.70 -12.75 3.86
CA ALA A 325 4.59 -11.89 5.03
C ALA A 325 3.31 -12.15 5.84
N ILE A 326 2.17 -12.25 5.15
CA ILE A 326 0.87 -12.57 5.72
C ILE A 326 0.92 -13.92 6.45
N ALA A 327 1.54 -14.93 5.86
CA ALA A 327 1.66 -16.25 6.48
C ALA A 327 2.40 -16.19 7.83
N LEU A 328 3.48 -15.41 7.92
CA LEU A 328 4.19 -15.20 9.19
C LEU A 328 3.32 -14.49 10.22
N ILE A 329 2.69 -13.38 9.84
CA ILE A 329 1.85 -12.57 10.74
C ILE A 329 0.67 -13.41 11.27
N ASN A 330 -0.02 -14.14 10.40
CA ASN A 330 -1.11 -15.03 10.79
C ASN A 330 -0.61 -16.12 11.75
N THR A 331 0.55 -16.72 11.49
CA THR A 331 1.18 -17.70 12.39
C THR A 331 1.47 -17.12 13.77
N GLN A 332 1.94 -15.88 13.84
CA GLN A 332 2.25 -15.22 15.12
C GLN A 332 0.99 -14.84 15.90
N ILE A 333 -0.05 -14.35 15.20
CA ILE A 333 -1.35 -14.08 15.81
C ILE A 333 -1.95 -15.37 16.36
N ASP A 334 -1.92 -16.45 15.59
CA ASP A 334 -2.43 -17.76 16.02
C ASP A 334 -1.64 -18.32 17.19
N LYS A 335 -0.31 -18.23 17.16
CA LYS A 335 0.53 -18.65 18.27
C LYS A 335 0.19 -17.87 19.54
N PHE A 336 0.15 -16.53 19.46
CA PHE A 336 -0.22 -15.69 20.59
C PHE A 336 -1.59 -16.08 21.17
N PHE A 337 -2.58 -16.29 20.31
CA PHE A 337 -3.93 -16.65 20.74
C PHE A 337 -3.98 -18.03 21.40
N ASN A 338 -3.27 -19.01 20.84
CA ASN A 338 -3.25 -20.40 21.31
C ASN A 338 -2.41 -20.61 22.58
N ASP A 339 -1.45 -19.72 22.87
CA ASP A 339 -0.64 -19.77 24.09
C ASP A 339 -1.42 -19.29 25.34
N LEU A 340 -2.62 -18.70 25.17
CA LEU A 340 -3.48 -18.24 26.27
C LEU A 340 -4.37 -19.36 26.83
N LEU A 341 -4.78 -19.23 28.10
CA LEU A 341 -5.75 -20.15 28.69
C LEU A 341 -7.12 -20.00 28.02
N ALA A 342 -7.85 -21.11 27.86
CA ALA A 342 -9.17 -21.12 27.23
C ALA A 342 -10.16 -20.13 27.87
N ILE A 343 -10.06 -19.91 29.18
CA ILE A 343 -10.90 -18.96 29.93
C ILE A 343 -10.60 -17.49 29.58
N GLN A 344 -9.39 -17.17 29.12
CA GLN A 344 -8.96 -15.81 28.78
C GLN A 344 -9.45 -15.37 27.40
N VAL A 345 -9.73 -16.31 26.50
CA VAL A 345 -10.10 -16.01 25.09
C VAL A 345 -11.61 -16.05 24.83
N THR A 346 -12.43 -16.20 25.88
CA THR A 346 -13.89 -16.32 25.79
C THR A 346 -14.58 -15.09 25.18
N GLN A 347 -13.92 -13.92 25.19
CA GLN A 347 -14.47 -12.65 24.69
C GLN A 347 -14.03 -12.32 23.25
N THR A 348 -13.32 -13.24 22.58
CA THR A 348 -12.89 -13.08 21.18
C THR A 348 -13.42 -14.26 20.37
N THR A 349 -14.34 -14.01 19.44
CA THR A 349 -14.87 -15.08 18.60
C THR A 349 -13.90 -15.42 17.46
N PRO A 350 -13.95 -16.64 16.91
CA PRO A 350 -13.15 -17.02 15.73
C PRO A 350 -13.36 -16.07 14.54
N GLU A 351 -14.59 -15.60 14.32
CA GLU A 351 -14.92 -14.67 13.24
C GLU A 351 -14.29 -13.29 13.46
N GLN A 352 -14.18 -12.85 14.71
CA GLN A 352 -13.51 -11.59 15.04
C GLN A 352 -12.00 -11.71 14.83
N LEU A 353 -11.40 -12.84 15.23
CA LEU A 353 -9.99 -13.11 14.98
C LEU A 353 -9.67 -13.12 13.48
N GLU A 354 -10.51 -13.78 12.69
CA GLU A 354 -10.36 -13.84 11.24
C GLU A 354 -10.49 -12.46 10.58
N ARG A 355 -11.42 -11.62 11.04
CA ARG A 355 -11.54 -10.23 10.55
C ARG A 355 -10.29 -9.39 10.84
N ILE A 356 -9.67 -9.55 12.02
CA ILE A 356 -8.42 -8.86 12.36
C ILE A 356 -7.32 -9.26 11.37
N LYS A 357 -7.18 -10.56 11.07
CA LYS A 357 -6.23 -11.05 10.08
C LYS A 357 -6.50 -10.44 8.71
N GLN A 358 -7.74 -10.49 8.22
CA GLN A 358 -8.11 -9.95 6.91
C GLN A 358 -7.81 -8.45 6.75
N ASN A 359 -8.07 -7.65 7.78
CA ASN A 359 -7.70 -6.22 7.75
C ASN A 359 -6.18 -6.04 7.67
N THR A 360 -5.45 -6.80 8.49
CA THR A 360 -3.99 -6.78 8.51
C THR A 360 -3.39 -7.19 7.16
N GLU A 361 -3.99 -8.18 6.50
CA GLU A 361 -3.60 -8.61 5.16
C GLU A 361 -3.73 -7.50 4.13
N GLN A 362 -4.80 -6.69 4.20
CA GLN A 362 -5.00 -5.57 3.30
C GLN A 362 -3.92 -4.50 3.47
N ASP A 363 -3.56 -4.16 4.71
CA ASP A 363 -2.49 -3.19 4.97
C ASP A 363 -1.12 -3.70 4.51
N ILE A 364 -0.83 -4.99 4.69
CA ILE A 364 0.41 -5.61 4.20
C ILE A 364 0.45 -5.55 2.67
N ARG A 365 -0.64 -5.91 1.98
CA ARG A 365 -0.72 -5.87 0.50
C ARG A 365 -0.49 -4.45 -0.01
N PHE A 366 -1.18 -3.47 0.56
CA PHE A 366 -1.03 -2.06 0.19
C PHE A 366 0.39 -1.53 0.41
N LEU A 367 1.04 -1.93 1.51
CA LEU A 367 2.43 -1.57 1.80
C LEU A 367 3.38 -2.14 0.73
N PHE A 368 3.20 -3.41 0.35
CA PHE A 368 4.07 -4.08 -0.62
C PHE A 368 3.86 -3.55 -2.04
N GLU A 369 2.62 -3.16 -2.40
CA GLU A 369 2.33 -2.43 -3.63
C GLU A 369 3.06 -1.09 -3.70
N LYS A 370 3.11 -0.34 -2.59
CA LYS A 370 3.88 0.91 -2.52
C LYS A 370 5.38 0.70 -2.72
N ILE A 371 5.94 -0.38 -2.17
CA ILE A 371 7.36 -0.74 -2.36
C ILE A 371 7.65 -0.94 -3.84
N VAL A 372 6.83 -1.74 -4.54
CA VAL A 372 7.01 -2.00 -5.99
C VAL A 372 6.83 -0.72 -6.81
N ALA A 373 5.92 0.15 -6.41
CA ALA A 373 5.69 1.44 -7.07
C ALA A 373 6.75 2.51 -6.74
N GLY A 374 7.76 2.21 -5.91
CA GLY A 374 8.78 3.18 -5.48
C GLY A 374 8.20 4.36 -4.68
N LYS A 375 7.02 4.18 -4.06
CA LYS A 375 6.34 5.22 -3.28
C LYS A 375 6.87 5.24 -1.84
N ASP A 376 6.73 6.38 -1.18
CA ASP A 376 7.02 6.47 0.25
C ASP A 376 6.09 5.54 1.05
N ILE A 377 6.72 4.67 1.85
CA ILE A 377 6.07 3.69 2.70
C ILE A 377 5.97 4.15 4.17
N GLY A 378 6.57 5.29 4.50
CA GLY A 378 6.75 5.72 5.89
C GLY A 378 7.66 4.74 6.64
N THR A 379 7.15 4.17 7.73
CA THR A 379 7.85 3.13 8.49
C THR A 379 7.96 1.86 7.66
N ASP A 380 9.15 1.26 7.57
CA ASP A 380 9.37 0.00 6.88
C ASP A 380 8.69 -1.18 7.59
N PHE A 381 8.46 -2.27 6.86
CA PHE A 381 7.71 -3.41 7.38
C PHE A 381 8.45 -4.18 8.46
N VAL A 382 9.79 -4.23 8.42
CA VAL A 382 10.61 -4.85 9.46
C VAL A 382 10.38 -4.15 10.80
N THR A 383 10.42 -2.81 10.81
CA THR A 383 10.16 -2.00 12.00
C THR A 383 8.71 -2.16 12.49
N ARG A 384 7.73 -2.17 11.57
CA ARG A 384 6.30 -2.42 11.90
C ARG A 384 6.08 -3.77 12.57
N HIS A 385 6.68 -4.83 12.02
CA HIS A 385 6.62 -6.18 12.57
C HIS A 385 7.30 -6.26 13.94
N GLN A 386 8.48 -5.65 14.11
CA GLN A 386 9.15 -5.62 15.43
C GLN A 386 8.24 -4.99 16.49
N LYS A 387 7.64 -3.84 16.17
CA LYS A 387 6.71 -3.16 17.07
C LYS A 387 5.47 -4.00 17.39
N MET A 388 4.97 -4.76 16.41
CA MET A 388 3.87 -5.71 16.64
C MET A 388 4.27 -6.77 17.68
N MET A 389 5.46 -7.36 17.54
CA MET A 389 5.98 -8.35 18.49
C MET A 389 6.15 -7.76 19.89
N GLU A 390 6.69 -6.55 20.01
CA GLU A 390 6.82 -5.84 21.29
C GLU A 390 5.46 -5.57 21.95
N ASN A 391 4.46 -5.15 21.17
CA ASN A 391 3.12 -4.87 21.68
C ASN A 391 2.35 -6.16 22.04
N LEU A 392 2.51 -7.24 21.27
CA LEU A 392 1.98 -8.55 21.60
C LEU A 392 2.61 -9.10 22.89
N TYR A 393 3.92 -8.89 23.09
CA TYR A 393 4.60 -9.27 24.32
C TYR A 393 4.04 -8.53 25.54
N LYS A 394 3.88 -7.20 25.47
CA LYS A 394 3.26 -6.42 26.55
C LYS A 394 1.82 -6.88 26.86
N LEU A 395 1.05 -7.19 25.82
CA LEU A 395 -0.29 -7.74 25.98
C LEU A 395 -0.24 -9.11 26.67
N SER A 396 0.70 -9.98 26.29
CA SER A 396 0.93 -11.27 26.94
C SER A 396 1.30 -11.12 28.41
N GLU A 397 2.25 -10.23 28.75
CA GLU A 397 2.65 -9.96 30.14
C GLU A 397 1.46 -9.51 30.99
N ARG A 398 0.57 -8.69 30.45
CA ARG A 398 -0.65 -8.29 31.12
C ARG A 398 -1.57 -9.48 31.38
N LEU A 399 -1.86 -10.26 30.34
CA LEU A 399 -2.78 -11.41 30.44
C LEU A 399 -2.22 -12.50 31.36
N ALA A 400 -0.89 -12.64 31.45
CA ALA A 400 -0.22 -13.59 32.33
C ALA A 400 -0.39 -13.28 33.83
N LYS A 401 -0.91 -12.11 34.21
CA LYS A 401 -1.21 -11.74 35.61
C LYS A 401 -2.47 -12.43 36.18
N ILE A 402 -3.15 -13.26 35.39
CA ILE A 402 -4.28 -14.06 35.85
C ILE A 402 -3.93 -14.87 37.10
N THR A 403 -4.82 -14.85 38.09
CA THR A 403 -4.60 -15.51 39.39
C THR A 403 -5.13 -16.95 39.40
N ALA A 404 -4.60 -17.77 40.31
CA ALA A 404 -5.12 -19.13 40.52
C ALA A 404 -6.62 -19.15 40.87
N GLN A 405 -7.09 -18.14 41.61
CA GLN A 405 -8.51 -18.01 41.96
C GLN A 405 -9.39 -17.81 40.72
N GLU A 406 -8.98 -16.95 39.78
CA GLU A 406 -9.71 -16.74 38.51
C GLU A 406 -9.75 -18.01 37.65
N VAL A 407 -8.68 -18.81 37.69
CA VAL A 407 -8.62 -20.10 36.99
C VAL A 407 -9.59 -21.11 37.61
N ASP A 408 -9.56 -21.24 38.94
CA ASP A 408 -10.40 -22.20 39.68
C ASP A 408 -11.89 -21.85 39.63
N SER A 409 -12.22 -20.55 39.71
CA SER A 409 -13.60 -20.06 39.64
C SER A 409 -14.16 -20.03 38.22
N LYS A 410 -13.29 -20.06 37.20
CA LYS A 410 -13.64 -19.79 35.79
C LYS A 410 -14.22 -18.39 35.56
N GLU A 411 -13.95 -17.45 36.46
CA GLU A 411 -14.34 -16.05 36.35
C GLU A 411 -13.07 -15.21 36.19
N VAL A 412 -12.77 -14.81 34.95
CA VAL A 412 -11.57 -14.04 34.62
C VAL A 412 -11.86 -12.55 34.71
N ASN A 413 -11.00 -11.80 35.39
CA ASN A 413 -11.09 -10.36 35.44
C ASN A 413 -10.89 -9.74 34.05
N ALA A 414 -11.54 -8.61 33.79
CA ALA A 414 -11.56 -8.01 32.46
C ALA A 414 -10.16 -7.58 31.94
N GLU A 415 -9.21 -7.29 32.83
CA GLU A 415 -7.82 -6.98 32.53
C GLU A 415 -6.98 -8.22 32.11
N HIS A 416 -7.39 -9.41 32.54
CA HIS A 416 -6.75 -10.69 32.24
C HIS A 416 -7.43 -11.48 31.12
N ALA A 417 -8.56 -10.97 30.62
CA ALA A 417 -9.26 -11.49 29.45
C ALA A 417 -8.76 -10.79 28.17
N LEU A 418 -8.58 -11.57 27.10
CA LEU A 418 -8.30 -11.06 25.76
C LEU A 418 -9.61 -10.66 25.08
N THR A 419 -9.69 -9.40 24.67
CA THR A 419 -10.77 -8.91 23.81
C THR A 419 -10.29 -8.73 22.38
N ALA A 420 -11.18 -8.91 21.40
CA ALA A 420 -10.89 -8.64 19.99
C ALA A 420 -10.37 -7.21 19.77
N ARG A 421 -10.86 -6.24 20.56
CA ARG A 421 -10.43 -4.85 20.51
C ARG A 421 -8.98 -4.67 20.97
N ASP A 422 -8.55 -5.39 21.99
CA ASP A 422 -7.16 -5.32 22.46
C ASP A 422 -6.20 -5.86 21.39
N LEU A 423 -6.53 -7.00 20.80
CA LEU A 423 -5.73 -7.59 19.72
C LEU A 423 -5.71 -6.69 18.48
N LEU A 424 -6.87 -6.21 18.02
CA LEU A 424 -6.97 -5.30 16.88
C LEU A 424 -6.13 -4.04 17.12
N ALA A 425 -6.23 -3.41 18.29
CA ALA A 425 -5.46 -2.20 18.59
C ALA A 425 -3.95 -2.44 18.57
N VAL A 426 -3.49 -3.60 19.06
CA VAL A 426 -2.08 -4.00 19.00
C VAL A 426 -1.62 -4.16 17.55
N ILE A 427 -2.36 -4.92 16.74
CA ILE A 427 -1.96 -5.25 15.38
C ILE A 427 -2.01 -4.01 14.48
N GLU A 428 -3.12 -3.29 14.45
CA GLU A 428 -3.33 -2.11 13.58
C GLU A 428 -2.31 -0.99 13.89
N SER A 429 -2.10 -0.65 15.17
CA SER A 429 -1.14 0.39 15.56
C SER A 429 0.33 0.06 15.28
N SER A 430 0.60 -1.19 14.90
CA SER A 430 1.93 -1.70 14.59
C SER A 430 2.09 -1.91 13.08
N ILE A 431 1.18 -2.66 12.45
CA ILE A 431 1.24 -3.06 11.04
C ILE A 431 0.63 -2.01 10.11
N GLY A 432 -0.56 -1.48 10.41
CA GLY A 432 -1.16 -0.36 9.66
C GLY A 432 -0.37 0.93 9.86
N ASP A 433 0.07 1.15 11.10
CA ASP A 433 0.99 2.20 11.56
C ASP A 433 0.46 3.63 11.35
N ARG A 434 -0.87 3.78 11.20
CA ARG A 434 -1.50 5.09 11.02
C ARG A 434 -1.56 5.84 12.34
N PHE A 435 -1.48 7.17 12.29
CA PHE A 435 -1.43 8.01 13.49
C PHE A 435 -2.64 7.78 14.42
N ASP A 436 -3.82 7.64 13.82
CA ASP A 436 -5.08 7.36 14.48
C ASP A 436 -5.10 6.00 15.20
N GLU A 437 -4.54 4.96 14.58
CA GLU A 437 -4.41 3.64 15.20
C GLU A 437 -3.45 3.68 16.39
N ARG A 438 -2.35 4.43 16.28
CA ARG A 438 -1.40 4.65 17.39
C ARG A 438 -2.04 5.39 18.57
N VAL A 439 -2.86 6.41 18.30
CA VAL A 439 -3.62 7.13 19.34
C VAL A 439 -4.65 6.20 20.01
N LEU A 440 -5.36 5.39 19.22
CA LEU A 440 -6.34 4.43 19.74
C LEU A 440 -5.67 3.38 20.63
N PHE A 441 -4.51 2.88 20.24
CA PHE A 441 -3.71 1.96 21.06
C PHE A 441 -3.26 2.60 22.38
N ALA A 442 -2.71 3.81 22.36
CA ALA A 442 -2.29 4.51 23.57
C ALA A 442 -3.46 4.78 24.55
N LEU A 443 -4.65 5.10 24.01
CA LEU A 443 -5.86 5.22 24.82
C LEU A 443 -6.30 3.86 25.40
N ASN A 444 -6.16 2.78 24.65
CA ASN A 444 -6.47 1.44 25.14
C ASN A 444 -5.50 1.00 26.25
N GLU A 445 -4.20 1.24 26.11
CA GLU A 445 -3.21 0.98 27.18
C GLU A 445 -3.57 1.74 28.45
N ARG A 446 -3.90 3.03 28.35
CA ARG A 446 -4.33 3.85 29.49
C ARG A 446 -5.63 3.33 30.12
N ARG A 447 -6.60 2.89 29.30
CA ARG A 447 -7.85 2.31 29.79
C ARG A 447 -7.57 1.10 30.66
N VAL A 448 -6.68 0.23 30.21
CA VAL A 448 -6.39 -1.03 30.88
C VAL A 448 -5.53 -0.83 32.14
N ASP A 449 -4.51 0.02 32.10
CA ASP A 449 -3.73 0.38 33.30
C ASP A 449 -4.63 0.95 34.42
N ARG A 450 -5.57 1.83 34.05
CA ARG A 450 -6.54 2.39 35.00
C ARG A 450 -7.51 1.35 35.54
N LEU A 451 -7.92 0.39 34.71
CA LEU A 451 -8.80 -0.71 35.11
C LEU A 451 -8.12 -1.60 36.16
N GLU A 452 -6.86 -1.99 35.90
CA GLU A 452 -6.05 -2.80 36.82
C GLU A 452 -5.88 -2.09 38.17
N LYS A 453 -5.45 -0.81 38.14
CA LYS A 453 -5.30 0.00 39.37
C LYS A 453 -6.61 0.13 40.15
N ARG A 454 -7.73 0.34 39.45
CA ARG A 454 -9.06 0.43 40.06
C ARG A 454 -9.43 -0.86 40.79
N ASN A 455 -9.17 -2.02 40.16
CA ASN A 455 -9.51 -3.31 40.74
C ASN A 455 -8.60 -3.67 41.92
N ILE A 456 -7.31 -3.33 41.87
CA ILE A 456 -6.39 -3.44 43.01
C ILE A 456 -6.89 -2.61 44.19
N LEU A 457 -7.21 -1.33 43.97
CA LEU A 457 -7.73 -0.45 45.03
C LEU A 457 -9.06 -0.96 45.61
N LYS A 458 -9.93 -1.53 44.77
CA LYS A 458 -11.17 -2.15 45.23
C LYS A 458 -10.88 -3.32 46.19
N GLY A 459 -9.96 -4.21 45.84
CA GLY A 459 -9.53 -5.31 46.70
C GLY A 459 -8.88 -4.84 48.01
N GLU A 460 -8.02 -3.82 47.95
CA GLU A 460 -7.43 -3.18 49.14
C GLU A 460 -8.52 -2.60 50.07
N LEU A 461 -9.51 -1.91 49.50
CA LEU A 461 -10.64 -1.33 50.24
C LEU A 461 -11.54 -2.39 50.85
N GLU A 462 -11.82 -3.49 50.15
CA GLU A 462 -12.58 -4.62 50.68
C GLU A 462 -11.88 -5.22 51.91
N ASN A 463 -10.56 -5.42 51.85
CA ASN A 463 -9.76 -5.90 52.97
C ASN A 463 -9.74 -4.90 54.15
N LEU A 464 -9.46 -3.61 53.90
CA LEU A 464 -9.45 -2.59 54.95
C LEU A 464 -10.83 -2.43 55.60
N THR A 465 -11.91 -2.53 54.83
CA THR A 465 -13.29 -2.48 55.35
C THR A 465 -13.56 -3.69 56.24
N MET A 466 -13.06 -4.87 55.87
CA MET A 466 -13.14 -6.07 56.69
C MET A 466 -12.40 -5.89 58.02
N GLU A 467 -11.18 -5.35 58.00
CA GLU A 467 -10.42 -5.03 59.21
C GLU A 467 -11.19 -4.06 60.12
N LEU A 468 -11.81 -3.01 59.57
CA LEU A 468 -12.63 -2.06 60.33
C LEU A 468 -13.86 -2.71 60.96
N ARG A 469 -14.53 -3.63 60.26
CA ARG A 469 -15.65 -4.40 60.83
C ARG A 469 -15.21 -5.21 62.04
N ILE A 470 -14.05 -5.86 61.97
CA ILE A 470 -13.48 -6.64 63.07
C ILE A 470 -13.09 -5.72 64.24
N PHE A 471 -12.47 -4.56 63.97
CA PHE A 471 -12.21 -3.55 65.00
C PHE A 471 -13.50 -3.08 65.68
N GLY A 472 -14.57 -2.84 64.93
CA GLY A 472 -15.88 -2.44 65.47
C GLY A 472 -16.50 -3.51 66.38
N ALA A 473 -16.42 -4.79 65.98
CA ALA A 473 -16.84 -5.92 66.81
C ALA A 473 -16.06 -5.98 68.14
N ILE A 474 -14.73 -5.84 68.08
CA ILE A 474 -13.85 -5.83 69.26
C ILE A 474 -14.18 -4.64 70.19
N GLN A 475 -14.34 -3.44 69.63
CA GLN A 475 -14.68 -2.24 70.39
C GLN A 475 -16.05 -2.36 71.07
N SER A 476 -17.06 -2.88 70.36
CA SER A 476 -18.38 -3.16 70.92
C SER A 476 -18.29 -4.10 72.12
N LYS A 477 -17.47 -5.16 72.02
CA LYS A 477 -17.23 -6.10 73.12
C LYS A 477 -16.54 -5.44 74.31
N ILE A 478 -15.51 -4.64 74.07
CA ILE A 478 -14.80 -3.88 75.10
C ILE A 478 -15.77 -2.93 75.84
N HIS A 479 -16.59 -2.18 75.11
CA HIS A 479 -17.57 -1.27 75.70
C HIS A 479 -18.65 -2.00 76.50
N SER A 480 -19.13 -3.15 76.03
CA SER A 480 -20.06 -4.00 76.76
C SER A 480 -19.48 -4.43 78.11
N LYS A 481 -18.23 -4.92 78.12
CA LYS A 481 -17.54 -5.33 79.35
C LYS A 481 -17.26 -4.15 80.28
N GLN A 482 -16.84 -3.02 79.73
CA GLN A 482 -16.61 -1.80 80.49
C GLN A 482 -17.89 -1.29 81.18
N SER A 483 -19.03 -1.31 80.47
CA SER A 483 -20.34 -0.91 81.00
C SER A 483 -20.81 -1.82 82.14
N ALA A 484 -20.59 -3.13 81.99
CA ALA A 484 -20.89 -4.13 83.03
C ALA A 484 -19.86 -4.15 84.18
N LYS A 485 -18.79 -3.35 84.11
CA LYS A 485 -17.62 -3.39 85.02
C LYS A 485 -16.99 -4.78 85.10
N GLU A 486 -16.99 -5.49 83.99
CA GLU A 486 -16.42 -6.82 83.83
C GLU A 486 -15.01 -6.77 83.24
N LYS A 487 -14.26 -7.84 83.50
CA LYS A 487 -12.94 -8.10 82.93
C LYS A 487 -13.05 -8.48 81.45
N TYR A 488 -12.17 -7.93 80.62
CA TYR A 488 -12.05 -8.29 79.20
C TYR A 488 -10.74 -9.06 78.96
N GLU A 489 -10.86 -10.24 78.35
CA GLU A 489 -9.75 -11.17 78.12
C GLU A 489 -9.60 -11.44 76.62
N PRO A 490 -8.81 -10.65 75.87
CA PRO A 490 -8.75 -10.73 74.41
C PRO A 490 -8.23 -12.08 73.90
N GLY A 491 -7.39 -12.79 74.68
CA GLY A 491 -6.90 -14.13 74.33
C GLY A 491 -7.94 -15.24 74.52
N ASN A 492 -8.94 -15.03 75.37
CA ASN A 492 -10.02 -15.98 75.65
C ASN A 492 -11.35 -15.59 74.99
N THR A 493 -11.37 -14.49 74.22
CA THR A 493 -12.57 -13.99 73.54
C THR A 493 -12.51 -14.36 72.07
N SER A 494 -13.36 -15.30 71.66
CA SER A 494 -13.53 -15.69 70.26
C SER A 494 -14.57 -14.79 69.57
N PHE A 495 -14.48 -14.71 68.25
CA PHE A 495 -15.48 -14.07 67.40
C PHE A 495 -16.77 -14.90 67.34
N GLN A 496 -17.92 -14.27 67.53
CA GLN A 496 -19.24 -14.92 67.49
C GLN A 496 -20.14 -14.29 66.42
N ALA A 497 -21.13 -15.05 65.95
CA ALA A 497 -22.13 -14.57 64.99
C ALA A 497 -22.79 -13.23 65.40
N SER A 498 -23.08 -13.06 66.70
CA SER A 498 -23.70 -11.85 67.25
C SER A 498 -22.79 -10.62 67.21
N ASP A 499 -21.46 -10.79 67.22
CA ASP A 499 -20.52 -9.67 67.18
C ASP A 499 -20.56 -8.94 65.81
N PHE A 500 -21.06 -9.62 64.77
CA PHE A 500 -21.23 -9.10 63.41
C PHE A 500 -22.71 -8.97 62.99
N GLY A 501 -23.66 -9.22 63.90
CA GLY A 501 -25.09 -9.08 63.64
C GLY A 501 -25.73 -10.23 62.86
N TYR A 502 -25.15 -11.43 62.88
CA TYR A 502 -25.75 -12.62 62.29
C TYR A 502 -26.67 -13.34 63.29
N ASP A 503 -27.86 -13.74 62.82
CA ASP A 503 -28.86 -14.46 63.63
C ASP A 503 -28.50 -15.93 63.89
N SER A 504 -27.51 -16.49 63.16
CA SER A 504 -27.08 -17.87 63.33
C SER A 504 -25.60 -18.08 63.03
N GLU A 505 -25.00 -19.07 63.68
CA GLU A 505 -23.62 -19.49 63.45
C GLU A 505 -23.40 -20.03 62.02
N ALA A 506 -24.44 -20.64 61.43
CA ALA A 506 -24.37 -21.09 60.04
C ALA A 506 -24.27 -19.90 59.07
N SER A 507 -25.01 -18.82 59.32
CA SER A 507 -24.95 -17.59 58.53
C SER A 507 -23.58 -16.91 58.67
N PHE A 508 -23.02 -16.88 59.89
CA PHE A 508 -21.68 -16.35 60.12
C PHE A 508 -20.61 -17.17 59.40
N LYS A 509 -20.65 -18.50 59.49
CA LYS A 509 -19.66 -19.38 58.81
C LYS A 509 -19.69 -19.29 57.28
N ALA A 510 -20.80 -18.85 56.71
CA ALA A 510 -20.92 -18.56 55.28
C ALA A 510 -20.53 -17.12 54.90
N SER A 511 -20.16 -16.28 55.87
CA SER A 511 -19.93 -14.86 55.67
C SER A 511 -18.48 -14.54 55.27
N PRO A 512 -18.24 -13.40 54.60
CA PRO A 512 -16.90 -12.96 54.24
C PRO A 512 -16.03 -12.65 55.48
N GLU A 513 -16.63 -12.24 56.60
CA GLU A 513 -15.96 -12.03 57.89
C GLU A 513 -15.37 -13.34 58.43
N TYR A 514 -16.15 -14.42 58.47
CA TYR A 514 -15.65 -15.71 58.94
C TYR A 514 -14.57 -16.29 58.03
N ALA A 515 -14.75 -16.16 56.70
CA ALA A 515 -13.75 -16.55 55.73
C ALA A 515 -12.43 -15.78 55.95
N TYR A 516 -12.51 -14.47 56.17
CA TYR A 516 -11.34 -13.64 56.46
C TYR A 516 -10.64 -14.05 57.75
N LEU A 517 -11.37 -14.24 58.84
CA LEU A 517 -10.83 -14.69 60.13
C LEU A 517 -10.13 -16.04 60.01
N THR A 518 -10.75 -16.99 59.32
CA THR A 518 -10.22 -18.35 59.12
C THR A 518 -8.96 -18.35 58.24
N ASN A 519 -9.00 -17.64 57.10
CA ASN A 519 -7.87 -17.57 56.17
C ASN A 519 -6.63 -16.92 56.81
N ASN A 520 -6.83 -15.96 57.70
CA ASN A 520 -5.76 -15.28 58.42
C ASN A 520 -5.40 -15.94 59.76
N LYS A 521 -6.08 -17.03 60.13
CA LYS A 521 -5.85 -17.79 61.38
C LYS A 521 -6.01 -16.94 62.64
N PHE A 522 -7.04 -16.10 62.67
CA PHE A 522 -7.40 -15.33 63.87
C PHE A 522 -8.40 -16.15 64.71
N GLU A 523 -7.93 -16.75 65.80
CA GLU A 523 -8.76 -17.61 66.67
C GLU A 523 -9.46 -16.79 67.77
N ASN A 524 -8.84 -15.68 68.18
CA ASN A 524 -9.35 -14.79 69.23
C ASN A 524 -9.04 -13.31 68.92
N HIS A 525 -9.56 -12.41 69.75
CA HIS A 525 -9.34 -10.97 69.59
C HIS A 525 -7.86 -10.57 69.72
N LYS A 526 -7.07 -11.24 70.57
CA LYS A 526 -5.63 -10.95 70.77
C LYS A 526 -4.83 -11.21 69.49
N ASP A 527 -5.14 -12.27 68.76
CA ASP A 527 -4.46 -12.64 67.50
C ASP A 527 -4.60 -11.52 66.46
N PHE A 528 -5.84 -11.07 66.24
CA PHE A 528 -6.14 -9.98 65.31
C PHE A 528 -5.46 -8.67 65.75
N LEU A 529 -5.65 -8.26 67.01
CA LEU A 529 -5.14 -6.98 67.52
C LEU A 529 -3.60 -6.90 67.45
N THR A 530 -2.92 -8.00 67.82
CA THR A 530 -1.45 -8.06 67.75
C THR A 530 -0.97 -7.97 66.30
N LYS A 531 -1.65 -8.66 65.38
CA LYS A 531 -1.33 -8.60 63.94
C LYS A 531 -1.54 -7.20 63.37
N GLN A 532 -2.54 -6.48 63.88
CA GLN A 532 -2.83 -5.10 63.50
C GLN A 532 -1.96 -4.07 64.22
N GLY A 533 -0.98 -4.50 65.02
CA GLY A 533 0.00 -3.61 65.67
C GLY A 533 -0.46 -3.02 67.01
N VAL A 534 -1.57 -3.49 67.58
CA VAL A 534 -2.00 -3.11 68.93
C VAL A 534 -1.23 -3.94 69.96
N SER A 535 -0.63 -3.28 70.96
CA SER A 535 0.10 -3.95 72.03
C SER A 535 -0.85 -4.57 73.05
N VAL A 536 -0.88 -5.91 73.13
CA VAL A 536 -1.69 -6.66 74.10
C VAL A 536 -0.77 -7.25 75.19
N ALA A 537 -0.36 -6.40 76.14
CA ALA A 537 0.66 -6.74 77.15
C ALA A 537 0.13 -7.55 78.36
N ALA A 538 -1.18 -7.59 78.57
CA ALA A 538 -1.83 -8.33 79.65
C ALA A 538 -2.80 -9.37 79.09
N ASP A 539 -2.98 -10.48 79.80
CA ASP A 539 -3.99 -11.49 79.44
C ASP A 539 -5.41 -11.02 79.75
N SER A 540 -5.53 -9.93 80.51
CA SER A 540 -6.80 -9.34 80.87
C SER A 540 -6.74 -7.88 81.25
N PHE A 541 -7.83 -7.17 81.01
CA PHE A 541 -7.97 -5.75 81.27
C PHE A 541 -9.25 -5.47 82.06
N GLU A 542 -9.16 -4.61 83.08
CA GLU A 542 -10.29 -4.15 83.89
C GLU A 542 -10.09 -2.68 84.30
N GLY A 543 -11.17 -1.99 84.69
CA GLY A 543 -11.13 -0.61 85.16
C GLY A 543 -10.36 0.35 84.22
N ASP A 544 -9.45 1.13 84.78
CA ASP A 544 -8.65 2.12 84.03
C ASP A 544 -7.70 1.49 83.00
N GLN A 545 -7.29 0.24 83.21
CA GLN A 545 -6.46 -0.50 82.24
C GLN A 545 -7.28 -0.87 80.99
N LEU A 546 -8.56 -1.27 81.18
CA LEU A 546 -9.47 -1.52 80.06
C LEU A 546 -9.79 -0.23 79.29
N ALA A 547 -9.96 0.89 80.00
CA ALA A 547 -10.16 2.20 79.36
C ALA A 547 -8.94 2.61 78.51
N SER A 548 -7.73 2.46 79.05
CA SER A 548 -6.48 2.76 78.33
C SER A 548 -6.27 1.85 77.13
N PHE A 549 -6.56 0.56 77.27
CA PHE A 549 -6.51 -0.40 76.17
C PHE A 549 -7.54 -0.11 75.08
N SER A 550 -8.77 0.24 75.46
CA SER A 550 -9.84 0.66 74.55
C SER A 550 -9.41 1.85 73.69
N ASN A 551 -8.74 2.84 74.28
CA ASN A 551 -8.18 3.98 73.53
C ASN A 551 -7.15 3.53 72.50
N SER A 552 -6.23 2.62 72.85
CA SER A 552 -5.24 2.10 71.91
C SER A 552 -5.86 1.34 70.73
N VAL A 553 -6.92 0.56 70.97
CA VAL A 553 -7.69 -0.11 69.91
C VAL A 553 -8.40 0.93 69.02
N SER A 554 -8.94 1.99 69.63
CA SER A 554 -9.59 3.10 68.94
C SER A 554 -8.64 3.90 68.06
N ASP A 555 -7.45 4.22 68.56
CA ASP A 555 -6.42 4.94 67.81
C ASP A 555 -6.01 4.16 66.55
N GLN A 556 -5.80 2.85 66.67
CA GLN A 556 -5.45 2.01 65.52
C GLN A 556 -6.60 1.87 64.52
N SER A 557 -7.85 1.72 65.01
CA SER A 557 -9.05 1.72 64.16
C SER A 557 -9.20 3.03 63.38
N LYS A 558 -8.90 4.17 64.01
CA LYS A 558 -8.96 5.49 63.37
C LYS A 558 -7.94 5.61 62.23
N VAL A 559 -6.70 5.18 62.43
CA VAL A 559 -5.67 5.17 61.37
C VAL A 559 -6.12 4.32 60.16
N LYS A 560 -6.74 3.16 60.41
CA LYS A 560 -7.31 2.32 59.35
C LYS A 560 -8.47 3.02 58.64
N ASN A 561 -9.34 3.70 59.37
CA ASN A 561 -10.46 4.45 58.81
C ASN A 561 -9.98 5.63 57.93
N ASP A 562 -8.97 6.37 58.37
CA ASP A 562 -8.35 7.43 57.58
C ASP A 562 -7.74 6.86 56.28
N THR A 563 -7.12 5.67 56.36
CA THR A 563 -6.60 4.94 55.19
C THR A 563 -7.73 4.54 54.22
N VAL A 564 -8.85 4.04 54.72
CA VAL A 564 -10.04 3.74 53.90
C VAL A 564 -10.56 4.99 53.20
N GLN A 565 -10.61 6.14 53.88
CA GLN A 565 -11.05 7.39 53.26
C GLN A 565 -10.11 7.81 52.12
N LEU A 566 -8.79 7.80 52.36
CA LEU A 566 -7.80 8.12 51.33
C LEU A 566 -7.91 7.20 50.12
N LYS A 567 -7.99 5.89 50.36
CA LYS A 567 -8.13 4.87 49.30
C LYS A 567 -9.46 4.98 48.56
N THR A 568 -10.53 5.38 49.23
CA THR A 568 -11.84 5.65 48.60
C THR A 568 -11.77 6.85 47.68
N THR A 569 -11.09 7.93 48.10
CA THR A 569 -10.83 9.09 47.24
C THR A 569 -9.98 8.70 46.02
N GLU A 570 -8.91 7.93 46.23
CA GLU A 570 -8.06 7.42 45.15
C GLU A 570 -8.87 6.56 44.16
N LEU A 571 -9.69 5.63 44.65
CA LEU A 571 -10.57 4.81 43.82
C LEU A 571 -11.57 5.64 43.01
N SER A 572 -12.14 6.68 43.62
CA SER A 572 -13.07 7.59 42.95
C SER A 572 -12.40 8.35 41.81
N ASP A 573 -11.19 8.87 42.04
CA ASP A 573 -10.41 9.57 41.01
C ASP A 573 -10.03 8.62 39.86
N ILE A 574 -9.47 7.44 40.15
CA ILE A 574 -9.13 6.46 39.11
C ILE A 574 -10.37 6.01 38.32
N SER A 575 -11.52 5.82 38.98
CA SER A 575 -12.78 5.46 38.32
C SER A 575 -13.27 6.58 37.39
N SER A 576 -13.17 7.84 37.82
CA SER A 576 -13.48 9.01 36.99
C SER A 576 -12.57 9.08 35.76
N GLN A 577 -11.27 8.92 35.97
CA GLN A 577 -10.28 8.92 34.90
C GLN A 577 -10.47 7.76 33.91
N TYR A 578 -10.82 6.57 34.40
CA TYR A 578 -11.16 5.41 33.56
C TYR A 578 -12.34 5.74 32.64
N ASN A 579 -13.43 6.28 33.19
CA ASN A 579 -14.61 6.66 32.42
C ASN A 579 -14.28 7.76 31.39
N ALA A 580 -13.47 8.75 31.76
CA ALA A 580 -13.01 9.79 30.84
C ALA A 580 -12.17 9.22 29.69
N THR A 581 -11.32 8.22 29.92
CA THR A 581 -10.60 7.52 28.84
C THR A 581 -11.56 6.81 27.90
N VAL A 582 -12.53 6.08 28.45
CA VAL A 582 -13.54 5.36 27.64
C VAL A 582 -14.33 6.34 26.78
N GLU A 583 -14.74 7.49 27.34
CA GLU A 583 -15.43 8.54 26.60
C GLU A 583 -14.53 9.14 25.49
N ALA A 584 -13.26 9.42 25.79
CA ALA A 584 -12.30 9.92 24.82
C ALA A 584 -12.09 8.94 23.66
N MET A 585 -11.98 7.64 23.93
CA MET A 585 -11.90 6.60 22.90
C MET A 585 -13.14 6.60 22.01
N ASN A 586 -14.35 6.68 22.59
CA ASN A 586 -15.59 6.68 21.82
C ASN A 586 -15.71 7.94 20.95
N LYS A 587 -15.39 9.12 21.50
CA LYS A 587 -15.35 10.39 20.74
C LYS A 587 -14.34 10.34 19.60
N PHE A 588 -13.16 9.74 19.84
CA PHE A 588 -12.12 9.60 18.82
C PHE A 588 -12.61 8.75 17.65
N VAL A 589 -13.17 7.56 17.93
CA VAL A 589 -13.74 6.67 16.91
C VAL A 589 -14.87 7.35 16.12
N GLN A 590 -15.79 8.04 16.82
CA GLN A 590 -16.89 8.76 16.17
C GLN A 590 -16.40 9.90 15.28
N LYS A 591 -15.45 10.71 15.77
CA LYS A 591 -14.89 11.82 15.00
C LYS A 591 -14.11 11.34 13.78
N TYR A 592 -13.36 10.25 13.94
CA TYR A 592 -12.66 9.60 12.83
C TYR A 592 -13.64 9.13 11.75
N HIS A 593 -14.71 8.42 12.13
CA HIS A 593 -15.75 7.99 11.20
C HIS A 593 -16.43 9.18 10.50
N SER A 594 -16.73 10.26 11.23
CA SER A 594 -17.31 11.49 10.67
C SER A 594 -16.39 12.17 9.65
N ILE A 595 -15.10 12.30 9.95
CA ILE A 595 -14.12 12.91 9.05
C ILE A 595 -13.95 12.06 7.78
N LEU A 596 -13.88 10.74 7.91
CA LEU A 596 -13.82 9.84 6.75
C LEU A 596 -15.07 9.97 5.86
N GLN A 597 -16.26 10.04 6.46
CA GLN A 597 -17.50 10.27 5.70
C GLN A 597 -17.54 11.64 5.02
N GLU A 598 -17.03 12.70 5.67
CA GLU A 598 -16.94 14.04 5.05
C GLU A 598 -15.97 14.06 3.88
N ILE A 599 -14.79 13.43 4.02
CA ILE A 599 -13.81 13.30 2.93
C ILE A 599 -14.40 12.49 1.77
N LEU A 600 -15.07 11.37 2.05
CA LEU A 600 -15.72 10.54 1.04
C LEU A 600 -16.92 11.21 0.35
N ARG A 601 -17.51 12.26 0.95
CA ARG A 601 -18.55 13.09 0.33
C ARG A 601 -17.99 14.28 -0.45
N ALA A 602 -16.77 14.70 -0.12
CA ALA A 602 -16.10 15.83 -0.75
C ALA A 602 -15.29 15.41 -1.99
N LEU A 603 -14.97 14.11 -2.10
CA LEU A 603 -14.56 13.42 -3.32
C LEU A 603 -15.80 13.01 -4.13
#